data_AF-A0AAE1L6G3-F1
#
_entry.id   AF-A0AAE1L6G3-F1
#
_cell.length_a   1.000
_cell.length_b   1.000
_cell.length_c   1.000
_cell.angle_alpha   90.00
_cell.angle_beta   90.00
_cell.angle_gamma   90.00
#
_symmetry.space_group_name_H-M   'P 1'
#
loop_
_entity.id
_entity.type
_entity.pdbx_description
1 polymer ?
#
loop_
_entity_poly.entity_id
_entity_poly.type
_entity_poly.pdbx_seq_one_letter_code
_entity_poly.pdbx_strand_id
1 'polypeptide(L)'
;MAGNPHRYRAALQQLESRHATAGCLLALLLLLPLAARSVPVAVLSVAVLLYVTLVVPVATGFLSATVVIGWFRICTARHSLSAWDCLHGVLSCVRACHNAYLPLQRLHTTTSQVLFNLAAERLLCPDQPGSCLYALLLCSILGYVHNSLKRREWTQLPALAVGAGGGGLGGLLGSVGSLVTARLAKAVVLAFGLLSLSERIDRLQPGAAFMIVSSAYFVLNQWPGRAGEQTAAVELVVSALSLAPRSCYLGRLEALEGLEEWWVPLGTRAVAAASAAVLGLLVAREGSWLLAACVLYACALVPLQAGWRSCWPPLRAQLQLTARFPRPSAEQVLAAATCAVCLDALTGATARRTPCAHVFHSRCLRECAHRFGTCPLCKRSLLQS
;
A
#
# COMPACT_ATOMS: atom_id res chain seq x y z
N MET A 1 -5.84 -29.42 -6.91
CA MET A 1 -4.38 -29.36 -7.10
C MET A 1 -3.72 -29.06 -5.75
N ALA A 2 -3.40 -30.10 -4.97
CA ALA A 2 -2.70 -29.93 -3.69
C ALA A 2 -1.19 -30.06 -3.97
N GLY A 3 -0.46 -28.93 -3.95
CA GLY A 3 0.99 -28.93 -4.11
C GLY A 3 1.68 -29.49 -2.87
N ASN A 4 2.86 -30.10 -3.05
CA ASN A 4 3.68 -30.62 -1.95
C ASN A 4 3.96 -29.51 -0.91
N PRO A 5 3.56 -29.68 0.36
CA PRO A 5 3.66 -28.64 1.39
C PRO A 5 5.11 -28.22 1.68
N HIS A 6 6.09 -29.10 1.46
CA HIS A 6 7.51 -28.75 1.62
C HIS A 6 7.99 -27.77 0.55
N ARG A 7 7.53 -27.93 -0.70
CA ARG A 7 7.86 -26.98 -1.78
C ARG A 7 7.23 -25.61 -1.52
N TYR A 8 6.00 -25.59 -1.00
CA TYR A 8 5.35 -24.35 -0.59
C TYR A 8 6.12 -23.64 0.53
N ARG A 9 6.52 -24.37 1.58
CA ARG A 9 7.29 -23.80 2.70
C ARG A 9 8.65 -23.25 2.25
N ALA A 10 9.37 -23.97 1.40
CA ALA A 10 10.65 -23.50 0.85
C ALA A 10 10.48 -22.25 -0.02
N ALA A 11 9.45 -22.21 -0.86
CA ALA A 11 9.13 -21.03 -1.66
C ALA A 11 8.76 -19.81 -0.79
N LEU A 12 8.03 -20.04 0.31
CA LEU A 12 7.64 -18.99 1.25
C LEU A 12 8.86 -18.42 2.00
N GLN A 13 9.75 -19.28 2.49
CA GLN A 13 11.01 -18.87 3.13
C GLN A 13 11.92 -18.11 2.17
N GLN A 14 11.97 -18.53 0.91
CA GLN A 14 12.72 -17.81 -0.12
C GLN A 14 12.11 -16.43 -0.41
N LEU A 15 10.78 -16.30 -0.38
CA LEU A 15 10.12 -15.02 -0.55
C LEU A 15 10.38 -14.07 0.65
N GLU A 16 10.29 -14.61 1.87
CA GLU A 16 10.55 -13.85 3.11
C GLU A 16 11.99 -13.33 3.17
N SER A 17 12.99 -14.15 2.81
CA SER A 17 14.38 -13.73 2.79
C SER A 17 14.63 -12.63 1.76
N ARG A 18 14.05 -12.74 0.55
CA ARG A 18 14.12 -11.68 -0.48
C ARG A 18 13.51 -10.36 0.02
N HIS A 19 12.38 -10.43 0.73
CA HIS A 19 11.75 -9.26 1.34
C HIS A 19 12.58 -8.64 2.47
N ALA A 20 13.24 -9.47 3.29
CA ALA A 20 14.14 -8.99 4.35
C ALA A 20 15.34 -8.24 3.76
N THR A 21 15.99 -8.82 2.74
CA THR A 21 17.11 -8.17 2.03
C THR A 21 16.69 -6.86 1.37
N ALA A 22 15.51 -6.83 0.74
CA ALA A 22 14.94 -5.60 0.20
C ALA A 22 14.73 -4.52 1.28
N GLY A 23 14.36 -4.93 2.50
CA GLY A 23 14.21 -4.05 3.65
C GLY A 23 15.53 -3.42 4.11
N CYS A 24 16.63 -4.18 4.11
CA CYS A 24 17.96 -3.63 4.45
C CYS A 24 18.43 -2.62 3.39
N LEU A 25 18.22 -2.94 2.11
CA LEU A 25 18.55 -2.05 0.99
C LEU A 25 17.74 -0.74 1.01
N LEU A 26 16.54 -0.76 1.62
CA LEU A 26 15.70 0.42 1.82
C LEU A 26 16.35 1.50 2.68
N ALA A 27 17.23 1.12 3.63
CA ALA A 27 17.89 2.06 4.53
C ALA A 27 18.72 3.11 3.76
N LEU A 28 19.25 2.75 2.59
CA LEU A 28 20.00 3.65 1.72
C LEU A 28 19.12 4.79 1.16
N LEU A 29 17.81 4.57 0.99
CA LEU A 29 16.88 5.61 0.55
C LEU A 29 16.66 6.68 1.62
N LEU A 30 16.80 6.34 2.90
CA LEU A 30 16.64 7.28 4.01
C LEU A 30 17.85 8.22 4.15
N LEU A 31 19.01 7.82 3.62
CA LEU A 31 20.21 8.67 3.55
C LEU A 31 20.17 9.67 2.40
N LEU A 32 19.25 9.48 1.45
CA LEU A 32 19.19 10.25 0.22
C LEU A 32 19.05 11.75 0.43
N PRO A 33 18.19 12.25 1.33
CA PRO A 33 18.06 13.70 1.48
C PRO A 33 19.30 14.35 2.12
N LEU A 34 20.22 13.58 2.72
CA LEU A 34 21.54 14.10 3.13
C LEU A 34 22.41 14.34 1.89
N ALA A 35 22.40 13.42 0.93
CA ALA A 35 23.10 13.56 -0.35
C ALA A 35 22.51 14.69 -1.23
N ALA A 36 21.22 15.01 -1.08
CA ALA A 36 20.57 16.13 -1.76
C ALA A 36 21.19 17.51 -1.45
N ARG A 37 22.01 17.61 -0.38
CA ARG A 37 22.75 18.83 -0.03
C ARG A 37 23.98 19.07 -0.91
N SER A 38 24.58 18.01 -1.43
CA SER A 38 25.81 18.06 -2.23
C SER A 38 25.59 17.74 -3.70
N VAL A 39 24.51 17.03 -4.03
CA VAL A 39 24.20 16.58 -5.40
C VAL A 39 22.87 17.19 -5.86
N PRO A 40 22.77 17.66 -7.13
CA PRO A 40 21.51 18.14 -7.68
C PRO A 40 20.38 17.11 -7.53
N VAL A 41 19.25 17.55 -6.97
CA VAL A 41 18.10 16.68 -6.66
C VAL A 41 17.57 15.93 -7.88
N ALA A 42 17.65 16.50 -9.08
CA ALA A 42 17.28 15.84 -10.32
C ALA A 42 18.13 14.59 -10.61
N VAL A 43 19.47 14.71 -10.52
CA VAL A 43 20.41 13.60 -10.73
C VAL A 43 20.19 12.52 -9.67
N LEU A 44 20.02 12.95 -8.43
CA LEU A 44 19.77 12.08 -7.30
C LEU A 44 18.47 11.28 -7.46
N SER A 45 17.42 11.92 -7.97
CA SER A 45 16.12 11.26 -8.22
C SER A 45 16.20 10.19 -9.30
N VAL A 46 16.94 10.47 -10.38
CA VAL A 46 17.18 9.48 -11.45
C VAL A 46 18.00 8.30 -10.91
N ALA A 47 19.07 8.58 -10.16
CA ALA A 47 19.90 7.55 -9.54
C ALA A 47 19.09 6.63 -8.61
N VAL A 48 18.17 7.22 -7.83
CA VAL A 48 17.26 6.48 -6.95
C VAL A 48 16.31 5.59 -7.75
N LEU A 49 15.71 6.10 -8.81
CA LEU A 49 14.81 5.30 -9.65
C LEU A 49 15.56 4.14 -10.30
N LEU A 50 16.77 4.36 -10.80
CA LEU A 50 17.63 3.29 -11.31
C LEU A 50 17.96 2.27 -10.22
N TYR A 51 18.31 2.73 -9.02
CA TYR A 51 18.60 1.87 -7.89
C TYR A 51 17.40 0.99 -7.51
N VAL A 52 16.21 1.57 -7.34
CA VAL A 52 15.04 0.82 -6.86
C VAL A 52 14.35 -0.01 -7.94
N THR A 53 14.43 0.37 -9.22
CA THR A 53 13.77 -0.37 -10.31
C THR A 53 14.68 -1.40 -10.97
N LEU A 54 16.01 -1.27 -10.87
CA LEU A 54 16.97 -2.20 -11.47
C LEU A 54 17.83 -2.90 -10.41
N VAL A 55 18.59 -2.15 -9.61
CA VAL A 55 19.59 -2.71 -8.69
C VAL A 55 18.94 -3.56 -7.60
N VAL A 56 17.90 -3.05 -6.94
CA VAL A 56 17.22 -3.79 -5.86
C VAL A 56 16.56 -5.07 -6.39
N PRO A 57 15.78 -5.07 -7.50
CA PRO A 57 15.23 -6.30 -8.06
C PRO A 57 16.28 -7.34 -8.48
N VAL A 58 17.44 -6.91 -8.99
CA VAL A 58 18.56 -7.81 -9.30
C VAL A 58 19.16 -8.40 -8.03
N ALA A 59 19.47 -7.56 -7.04
CA ALA A 59 20.05 -7.99 -5.76
C ALA A 59 19.14 -8.92 -4.96
N THR A 60 17.82 -8.76 -5.12
CA THR A 60 16.80 -9.57 -4.44
C THR A 60 16.34 -10.77 -5.28
N GLY A 61 16.89 -10.96 -6.49
CA GLY A 61 16.57 -12.10 -7.36
C GLY A 61 15.16 -12.08 -7.96
N PHE A 62 14.49 -10.91 -7.97
CA PHE A 62 13.26 -10.70 -8.76
C PHE A 62 13.57 -10.48 -10.24
N LEU A 63 14.80 -10.08 -10.57
CA LEU A 63 15.27 -9.90 -11.94
C LEU A 63 16.61 -10.64 -12.13
N SER A 64 16.68 -11.52 -13.14
CA SER A 64 17.89 -12.32 -13.40
C SER A 64 19.01 -11.46 -13.98
N ALA A 65 20.22 -11.55 -13.41
CA ALA A 65 21.39 -10.82 -13.91
C ALA A 65 21.70 -11.14 -15.38
N THR A 66 21.44 -12.37 -15.84
CA THR A 66 21.62 -12.78 -17.24
C THR A 66 20.74 -12.00 -18.21
N VAL A 67 19.51 -11.66 -17.80
CA VAL A 67 18.58 -10.85 -18.60
C VAL A 67 19.11 -9.42 -18.73
N VAL A 68 19.64 -8.86 -17.65
CA VAL A 68 20.27 -7.51 -17.66
C VAL A 68 21.49 -7.47 -18.56
N ILE A 69 22.36 -8.47 -18.47
CA ILE A 69 23.54 -8.60 -19.34
C ILE A 69 23.12 -8.72 -20.80
N GLY A 70 22.03 -9.45 -21.09
CA GLY A 70 21.44 -9.54 -22.42
C GLY A 70 21.04 -8.16 -22.98
N TRP A 71 20.35 -7.34 -22.18
CA TRP A 71 19.99 -5.98 -22.60
C TRP A 71 21.20 -5.08 -22.81
N PHE A 72 22.21 -5.17 -21.94
CA PHE A 72 23.43 -4.40 -22.10
C PHE A 72 24.13 -4.72 -23.41
N ARG A 73 24.23 -6.02 -23.76
CA ARG A 73 24.80 -6.48 -25.03
C ARG A 73 24.07 -5.90 -26.24
N ILE A 74 22.74 -5.89 -26.23
CA ILE A 74 21.90 -5.31 -27.29
C ILE A 74 22.20 -3.81 -27.46
N CYS A 75 22.32 -3.06 -26.36
CA CYS A 75 22.62 -1.63 -26.41
C CYS A 75 24.05 -1.32 -26.89
N THR A 76 25.01 -2.21 -26.61
CA THR A 76 26.42 -2.03 -27.01
C THR A 76 26.74 -2.51 -28.42
N ALA A 77 25.91 -3.38 -29.01
CA ALA A 77 26.07 -3.89 -30.38
C ALA A 77 25.63 -2.86 -31.43
N ARG A 78 26.17 -1.64 -31.34
CA ARG A 78 25.81 -0.45 -32.15
C ARG A 78 26.03 -0.60 -33.66
N HIS A 79 26.79 -1.60 -34.09
CA HIS A 79 27.19 -1.73 -35.51
C HIS A 79 26.35 -2.73 -36.33
N SER A 80 25.48 -3.53 -35.70
CA SER A 80 24.73 -4.59 -36.41
C SER A 80 23.22 -4.57 -36.22
N LEU A 81 22.68 -3.67 -35.39
CA LEU A 81 21.27 -3.64 -35.03
C LEU A 81 20.57 -2.41 -35.58
N SER A 82 19.32 -2.57 -36.01
CA SER A 82 18.49 -1.44 -36.43
C SER A 82 18.13 -0.55 -35.24
N ALA A 83 17.83 0.73 -35.49
CA ALA A 83 17.35 1.64 -34.45
C ALA A 83 16.08 1.12 -33.76
N TRP A 84 15.26 0.36 -34.49
CA TRP A 84 14.05 -0.28 -33.97
C TRP A 84 14.36 -1.39 -32.95
N ASP A 85 15.35 -2.24 -33.23
CA ASP A 85 15.76 -3.32 -32.32
C ASP A 85 16.34 -2.77 -31.02
N CYS A 86 17.10 -1.68 -31.10
CA CYS A 86 17.62 -0.97 -29.94
C CYS A 86 16.48 -0.37 -29.09
N LEU A 87 15.53 0.32 -29.72
CA LEU A 87 14.36 0.89 -29.04
C LEU A 87 13.51 -0.20 -28.37
N HIS A 88 13.24 -1.30 -29.07
CA HIS A 88 12.49 -2.42 -28.53
C HIS A 88 13.21 -3.07 -27.34
N GLY A 89 14.54 -3.22 -27.42
CA GLY A 89 15.39 -3.67 -26.32
C GLY A 89 15.26 -2.79 -25.08
N VAL A 90 15.40 -1.46 -25.23
CA VAL A 90 15.26 -0.50 -24.13
C VAL A 90 13.85 -0.55 -23.53
N LEU A 91 12.79 -0.55 -24.35
CA LEU A 91 11.41 -0.63 -23.88
C LEU A 91 11.14 -1.94 -23.13
N SER A 92 11.70 -3.06 -23.60
CA SER A 92 11.59 -4.36 -22.93
C SER A 92 12.26 -4.36 -21.55
N CYS A 93 13.43 -3.74 -21.44
CA CYS A 93 14.16 -3.55 -20.19
C CYS A 93 13.34 -2.71 -19.20
N VAL A 94 12.85 -1.55 -19.64
CA VAL A 94 12.03 -0.66 -18.81
C VAL A 94 10.76 -1.37 -18.31
N ARG A 95 10.06 -2.10 -19.19
CA ARG A 95 8.86 -2.87 -18.82
C ARG A 95 9.17 -3.97 -17.81
N ALA A 96 10.28 -4.69 -17.98
CA ALA A 96 10.68 -5.75 -17.07
C ALA A 96 11.08 -5.21 -15.69
N CYS A 97 11.85 -4.12 -15.63
CA CYS A 97 12.20 -3.42 -14.39
C CYS A 97 10.94 -2.93 -13.67
N HIS A 98 10.03 -2.29 -14.41
CA HIS A 98 8.75 -1.81 -13.88
C HIS A 98 7.89 -2.97 -13.31
N ASN A 99 7.77 -4.08 -14.03
CA ASN A 99 7.01 -5.24 -13.57
C ASN A 99 7.66 -5.94 -12.36
N ALA A 100 8.98 -5.92 -12.24
CA ALA A 100 9.70 -6.41 -11.06
C ALA A 100 9.57 -5.47 -9.86
N TYR A 101 9.47 -4.16 -10.10
CA TYR A 101 9.31 -3.13 -9.07
C TYR A 101 7.90 -3.09 -8.47
N LEU A 102 6.86 -3.24 -9.29
CA LEU A 102 5.44 -3.18 -8.90
C LEU A 102 5.04 -4.04 -7.68
N PRO A 103 5.45 -5.31 -7.55
CA PRO A 103 5.09 -6.14 -6.40
C PRO A 103 5.84 -5.75 -5.10
N LEU A 104 6.89 -4.94 -5.17
CA LEU A 104 7.71 -4.56 -4.02
C LEU A 104 7.05 -3.41 -3.24
N GLN A 105 5.96 -3.73 -2.52
CA GLN A 105 5.10 -2.70 -1.92
C GLN A 105 5.83 -1.70 -1.03
N ARG A 106 6.66 -2.21 -0.12
CA ARG A 106 7.43 -1.38 0.82
C ARG A 106 8.45 -0.49 0.13
N LEU A 107 9.01 -0.95 -0.98
CA LEU A 107 10.00 -0.21 -1.74
C LEU A 107 9.33 0.99 -2.42
N HIS A 108 8.23 0.75 -3.13
CA HIS A 108 7.54 1.84 -3.83
C HIS A 108 6.90 2.85 -2.87
N THR A 109 6.37 2.45 -1.71
CA THR A 109 5.85 3.39 -0.71
C THR A 109 6.98 4.30 -0.22
N THR A 110 8.16 3.74 0.07
CA THR A 110 9.28 4.52 0.59
C THR A 110 9.87 5.44 -0.48
N THR A 111 10.06 4.95 -1.71
CA THR A 111 10.48 5.80 -2.84
C THR A 111 9.50 6.95 -3.05
N SER A 112 8.19 6.68 -2.96
CA SER A 112 7.14 7.70 -3.07
C SER A 112 7.24 8.75 -1.97
N GLN A 113 7.45 8.34 -0.72
CA GLN A 113 7.61 9.27 0.40
C GLN A 113 8.82 10.19 0.21
N VAL A 114 9.96 9.62 -0.14
CA VAL A 114 11.22 10.38 -0.31
C VAL A 114 11.11 11.37 -1.47
N LEU A 115 10.69 10.92 -2.66
CA LEU A 115 10.61 11.79 -3.84
C LEU A 115 9.53 12.88 -3.70
N PHE A 116 8.39 12.55 -3.11
CA PHE A 116 7.34 13.55 -2.85
C PHE A 116 7.83 14.63 -1.88
N ASN A 117 8.46 14.25 -0.77
CA ASN A 117 8.95 15.23 0.21
C ASN A 117 10.12 16.08 -0.34
N LEU A 118 10.99 15.50 -1.18
CA LEU A 118 12.03 16.28 -1.88
C LEU A 118 11.43 17.31 -2.85
N ALA A 119 10.38 16.94 -3.58
CA ALA A 119 9.67 17.85 -4.46
C ALA A 119 8.89 18.93 -3.70
N ALA A 120 8.24 18.55 -2.58
CA ALA A 120 7.51 19.48 -1.73
C ALA A 120 8.44 20.47 -1.03
N GLU A 121 9.63 20.05 -0.59
CA GLU A 121 10.63 20.95 0.00
C GLU A 121 11.05 22.03 -1.01
N ARG A 122 11.34 21.63 -2.25
CA ARG A 122 11.72 22.56 -3.33
C ARG A 122 10.64 23.61 -3.61
N LEU A 123 9.37 23.21 -3.63
CA LEU A 123 8.25 24.10 -3.96
C LEU A 123 7.77 24.96 -2.79
N LEU A 124 7.67 24.39 -1.58
CA LEU A 124 7.00 25.03 -0.46
C LEU A 124 7.95 25.73 0.51
N CYS A 125 9.20 25.26 0.62
CA CYS A 125 10.18 25.81 1.56
C CYS A 125 11.60 25.76 0.95
N PRO A 126 11.85 26.45 -0.18
CA PRO A 126 13.16 26.40 -0.87
C PRO A 126 14.32 26.89 0.00
N ASP A 127 14.04 27.82 0.94
CA ASP A 127 15.06 28.43 1.81
C ASP A 127 15.50 27.53 2.97
N GLN A 128 14.85 26.39 3.19
CA GLN A 128 15.08 25.51 4.35
C GLN A 128 15.47 24.08 3.95
N PRO A 129 16.70 23.86 3.45
CA PRO A 129 17.14 22.56 2.98
C PRO A 129 17.27 21.52 4.10
N GLY A 130 16.56 20.40 3.97
CA GLY A 130 16.53 19.31 4.95
C GLY A 130 15.24 19.19 5.75
N SER A 131 14.23 20.01 5.45
CA SER A 131 12.85 19.88 5.92
C SER A 131 12.23 18.52 5.54
N CYS A 132 12.61 17.96 4.39
CA CYS A 132 12.25 16.62 3.93
C CYS A 132 12.66 15.52 4.93
N LEU A 133 13.90 15.54 5.43
CA LEU A 133 14.36 14.56 6.44
C LEU A 133 13.55 14.67 7.71
N TYR A 134 13.28 15.90 8.12
CA TYR A 134 12.53 16.19 9.32
C TYR A 134 11.11 15.60 9.23
N ALA A 135 10.38 15.91 8.15
CA ALA A 135 9.03 15.40 7.94
C ALA A 135 9.01 13.87 7.84
N LEU A 136 9.95 13.27 7.10
CA LEU A 136 10.04 11.81 6.97
C LEU A 136 10.34 11.13 8.31
N LEU A 137 11.27 11.66 9.09
CA LEU A 137 11.62 11.11 10.41
C LEU A 137 10.46 11.23 11.39
N LEU A 138 9.86 12.42 11.50
CA LEU A 138 8.71 12.65 12.37
C LEU A 138 7.55 11.73 12.00
N CYS A 139 7.15 11.68 10.72
CA CYS A 139 6.04 10.85 10.28
C CYS A 139 6.32 9.35 10.47
N SER A 140 7.57 8.91 10.23
CA SER A 140 7.98 7.52 10.44
C SER A 140 7.95 7.13 11.92
N ILE A 141 8.41 8.02 12.80
CA ILE A 141 8.35 7.84 14.25
C ILE A 141 6.89 7.74 14.70
N LEU A 142 6.02 8.67 14.29
CA LEU A 142 4.60 8.64 14.64
C LEU A 142 3.91 7.38 14.11
N GLY A 143 4.19 6.98 12.88
CA GLY A 143 3.65 5.75 12.30
C GLY A 143 4.15 4.49 13.01
N TYR A 144 5.40 4.49 13.46
CA TYR A 144 5.95 3.42 14.29
C TYR A 144 5.24 3.35 15.65
N VAL A 145 5.11 4.48 16.36
CA VAL A 145 4.39 4.56 17.64
C VAL A 145 2.96 4.07 17.50
N HIS A 146 2.23 4.53 16.48
CA HIS A 146 0.87 4.07 16.19
C HIS A 146 0.78 2.54 16.01
N ASN A 147 1.66 1.97 15.19
CA ASN A 147 1.67 0.53 14.96
C ASN A 147 2.10 -0.25 16.22
N SER A 148 2.99 0.29 17.04
CA SER A 148 3.38 -0.28 18.33
C SER A 148 2.23 -0.25 19.34
N LEU A 149 1.44 0.82 19.39
CA LEU A 149 0.28 0.93 20.27
C LEU A 149 -0.86 -0.02 19.87
N LYS A 150 -1.08 -0.22 18.56
CA LYS A 150 -2.06 -1.18 18.04
C LYS A 150 -1.65 -2.63 18.28
N ARG A 151 -0.37 -2.96 18.12
CA ARG A 151 0.18 -4.28 18.41
C ARG A 151 0.39 -4.43 19.91
N ARG A 152 -0.69 -4.54 20.68
CA ARG A 152 -0.62 -5.09 22.04
C ARG A 152 -0.34 -6.60 21.96
N GLU A 153 0.88 -6.96 21.57
CA GLU A 153 1.43 -8.33 21.56
C GLU A 153 1.71 -8.82 23.00
N TRP A 154 0.76 -8.61 23.91
CA TRP A 154 0.83 -9.07 25.30
C TRP A 154 0.34 -10.53 25.44
N THR A 155 -0.28 -11.10 24.40
CA THR A 155 -1.01 -12.37 24.49
C THR A 155 -0.26 -13.59 23.94
N GLN A 156 0.91 -13.44 23.30
CA GLN A 156 1.64 -14.57 22.70
C GLN A 156 2.85 -15.09 23.50
N LEU A 157 3.20 -14.41 24.59
CA LEU A 157 4.23 -14.89 25.54
C LEU A 157 3.92 -16.27 26.14
N PRO A 158 2.67 -16.63 26.49
CA PRO A 158 2.35 -17.96 27.00
C PRO A 158 2.41 -19.06 25.94
N ALA A 159 2.08 -18.77 24.68
CA ALA A 159 1.93 -19.78 23.62
C ALA A 159 3.28 -20.33 23.11
N LEU A 160 4.32 -19.48 23.04
CA LEU A 160 5.68 -19.89 22.68
C LEU A 160 6.37 -20.70 23.79
N ALA A 161 5.98 -20.50 25.05
CA ALA A 161 6.49 -21.27 26.19
C ALA A 161 5.94 -22.71 26.23
N VAL A 162 4.76 -22.95 25.65
CA VAL A 162 4.09 -24.27 25.68
C VAL A 162 4.43 -25.13 24.45
N GLY A 163 4.77 -24.53 23.31
CA GLY A 163 5.07 -25.26 22.05
C GLY A 163 6.52 -25.74 21.89
N ALA A 164 7.46 -25.25 22.71
CA ALA A 164 8.83 -25.72 22.72
C ALA A 164 8.94 -26.98 23.58
N GLY A 165 8.77 -28.15 22.94
CA GLY A 165 8.94 -29.48 23.54
C GLY A 165 10.39 -29.80 23.94
N GLY A 166 11.01 -28.95 24.76
CA GLY A 166 12.35 -29.12 25.32
C GLY A 166 12.46 -28.31 26.60
N GLY A 167 12.30 -28.97 27.74
CA GLY A 167 12.35 -28.35 29.06
C GLY A 167 13.69 -27.69 29.34
N GLY A 168 13.67 -26.39 29.68
CA GLY A 168 14.82 -25.71 30.22
C GLY A 168 14.58 -24.22 30.44
N LEU A 169 14.87 -23.76 31.67
CA LEU A 169 14.92 -22.34 32.06
C LEU A 169 15.74 -21.50 31.06
N GLY A 170 16.79 -22.10 30.47
CA GLY A 170 17.66 -21.47 29.47
C GLY A 170 16.98 -21.13 28.13
N GLY A 171 16.06 -21.96 27.64
CA GLY A 171 15.32 -21.67 26.39
C GLY A 171 14.32 -20.53 26.56
N LEU A 172 13.69 -20.46 27.74
CA LEU A 172 12.83 -19.35 28.13
C LEU A 172 13.63 -18.06 28.32
N LEU A 173 14.78 -18.11 29.02
CA LEU A 173 15.67 -16.96 29.20
C LEU A 173 16.21 -16.43 27.86
N GLY A 174 16.58 -17.31 26.92
CA GLY A 174 17.02 -16.91 25.58
C GLY A 174 15.90 -16.24 24.77
N SER A 175 14.68 -16.79 24.82
CA SER A 175 13.52 -16.24 24.13
C SER A 175 13.08 -14.89 24.71
N VAL A 176 13.06 -14.77 26.04
CA VAL A 176 12.78 -13.52 26.76
C VAL A 176 13.89 -12.49 26.49
N GLY A 177 15.15 -12.89 26.53
CA GLY A 177 16.29 -12.03 26.23
C GLY A 177 16.25 -11.47 24.80
N SER A 178 15.96 -12.31 23.81
CA SER A 178 15.75 -11.90 22.40
C SER A 178 14.60 -10.89 22.26
N LEU A 179 13.49 -11.13 22.95
CA LEU A 179 12.33 -10.22 22.92
C LEU A 179 12.66 -8.87 23.58
N VAL A 180 13.33 -8.89 24.74
CA VAL A 180 13.72 -7.69 25.49
C VAL A 180 14.75 -6.88 24.69
N THR A 181 15.78 -7.53 24.14
CA THR A 181 16.79 -6.85 23.29
C THR A 181 16.17 -6.24 22.05
N ALA A 182 15.27 -6.94 21.35
CA ALA A 182 14.57 -6.39 20.19
C ALA A 182 13.68 -5.19 20.55
N ARG A 183 13.06 -5.17 21.74
CA ARG A 183 12.24 -4.05 22.22
C ARG A 183 13.08 -2.87 22.67
N LEU A 184 14.16 -3.10 23.42
CA LEU A 184 15.11 -2.06 23.83
C LEU A 184 15.79 -1.42 22.63
N ALA A 185 16.25 -2.20 21.65
CA ALA A 185 16.83 -1.67 20.43
C ALA A 185 15.87 -0.72 19.70
N LYS A 186 14.58 -1.11 19.59
CA LYS A 186 13.54 -0.24 19.01
C LYS A 186 13.31 1.03 19.83
N ALA A 187 13.28 0.94 21.16
CA ALA A 187 13.12 2.08 22.05
C ALA A 187 14.30 3.05 21.96
N VAL A 188 15.53 2.54 21.89
CA VAL A 188 16.76 3.34 21.71
C VAL A 188 16.74 4.06 20.37
N VAL A 189 16.39 3.37 19.28
CA VAL A 189 16.27 4.01 17.95
C VAL A 189 15.20 5.09 17.95
N LEU A 190 14.06 4.85 18.61
CA LEU A 190 12.98 5.82 18.75
C LEU A 190 13.43 7.04 19.57
N ALA A 191 14.09 6.82 20.71
CA ALA A 191 14.59 7.88 21.57
C ALA A 191 15.65 8.73 20.85
N PHE A 192 16.61 8.08 20.18
CA PHE A 192 17.62 8.78 19.38
C PHE A 192 16.98 9.58 18.23
N GLY A 193 15.97 9.01 17.56
CA GLY A 193 15.21 9.70 16.53
C GLY A 193 14.48 10.94 17.06
N LEU A 194 13.82 10.83 18.22
CA LEU A 194 13.14 11.95 18.88
C LEU A 194 14.12 13.02 19.38
N LEU A 195 15.27 12.63 19.92
CA LEU A 195 16.33 13.56 20.35
C LEU A 195 16.94 14.30 19.15
N SER A 196 17.26 13.58 18.08
CA SER A 196 17.75 14.16 16.82
C SER A 196 16.72 15.10 16.20
N LEU A 197 15.43 14.80 16.38
CA LEU A 197 14.33 15.65 15.96
C LEU A 197 14.28 16.91 16.83
N SER A 198 14.37 16.78 18.16
CA SER A 198 14.36 17.90 19.11
C SER A 198 15.44 18.93 18.81
N GLU A 199 16.70 18.49 18.62
CA GLU A 199 17.79 19.42 18.27
C GLU A 199 17.58 20.12 16.91
N ARG A 200 16.85 19.47 15.99
CA ARG A 200 16.51 20.05 14.68
C ARG A 200 15.29 20.95 14.74
N ILE A 201 14.30 20.71 15.62
CA ILE A 201 13.11 21.57 15.79
C ILE A 201 13.54 23.00 16.11
N ASP A 202 14.56 23.16 16.95
CA ASP A 202 15.05 24.47 17.36
C ASP A 202 15.76 25.24 16.23
N ARG A 203 16.18 24.54 15.16
CA ARG A 203 16.95 25.13 14.04
C ARG A 203 16.21 25.15 12.70
N LEU A 204 15.28 24.23 12.48
CA LEU A 204 14.42 24.15 11.30
C LEU A 204 12.96 24.23 11.77
N GLN A 205 12.33 25.37 11.54
CA GLN A 205 10.87 25.50 11.59
C GLN A 205 10.31 25.39 10.16
N PRO A 206 10.09 24.17 9.63
CA PRO A 206 9.51 24.00 8.32
C PRO A 206 8.15 24.69 8.26
N GLY A 207 7.83 25.29 7.12
CA GLY A 207 6.56 25.97 6.93
C GLY A 207 5.37 25.04 7.21
N ALA A 208 4.33 25.56 7.87
CA ALA A 208 3.13 24.78 8.21
C ALA A 208 2.51 24.11 6.98
N ALA A 209 2.52 24.78 5.83
CA ALA A 209 2.03 24.23 4.56
C ALA A 209 2.79 22.96 4.14
N PHE A 210 4.12 22.98 4.23
CA PHE A 210 4.95 21.80 3.92
C PHE A 210 4.64 20.64 4.88
N MET A 211 4.55 20.92 6.18
CA MET A 211 4.23 19.90 7.18
C MET A 211 2.86 19.26 6.94
N ILE A 212 1.84 20.08 6.66
CA ILE A 212 0.48 19.58 6.39
C ILE A 212 0.46 18.71 5.13
N VAL A 213 1.05 19.18 4.03
CA VAL A 213 1.08 18.45 2.75
C VAL A 213 1.86 17.13 2.89
N SER A 214 3.03 17.17 3.52
CA SER A 214 3.88 16.00 3.72
C SER A 214 3.25 14.97 4.67
N SER A 215 2.64 15.40 5.77
CA SER A 215 1.94 14.51 6.69
C SER A 215 0.67 13.90 6.07
N ALA A 216 -0.12 14.69 5.32
CA ALA A 216 -1.29 14.18 4.62
C ALA A 216 -0.90 13.11 3.59
N TYR A 217 0.12 13.38 2.77
CA TYR A 217 0.64 12.42 1.82
C TYR A 217 1.23 11.17 2.50
N PHE A 218 1.91 11.35 3.65
CA PHE A 218 2.41 10.25 4.45
C PHE A 218 1.31 9.28 4.85
N VAL A 219 0.22 9.79 5.46
CA VAL A 219 -0.91 8.97 5.91
C VAL A 219 -1.53 8.20 4.75
N LEU A 220 -1.77 8.87 3.62
CA LEU A 220 -2.41 8.27 2.45
C LEU A 220 -1.58 7.12 1.84
N ASN A 221 -0.25 7.28 1.76
CA ASN A 221 0.62 6.25 1.18
C ASN A 221 1.02 5.15 2.17
N GLN A 222 1.11 5.46 3.47
CA GLN A 222 1.52 4.51 4.51
C GLN A 222 0.38 3.57 4.90
N TRP A 223 -0.85 4.10 4.98
CA TRP A 223 -2.03 3.32 5.33
C TRP A 223 -3.16 3.46 4.29
N PRO A 224 -2.92 3.08 3.03
CA PRO A 224 -3.97 3.14 2.01
C PRO A 224 -5.13 2.17 2.31
N GLY A 225 -4.91 1.17 3.16
CA GLY A 225 -5.81 0.04 3.37
C GLY A 225 -5.37 -1.19 2.58
N ARG A 226 -5.74 -2.37 3.06
CA ARG A 226 -5.45 -3.65 2.41
C ARG A 226 -6.69 -4.10 1.64
N ALA A 227 -6.46 -4.59 0.42
CA ALA A 227 -7.53 -4.99 -0.47
C ALA A 227 -8.24 -6.22 0.12
N GLY A 228 -9.56 -6.13 0.32
CA GLY A 228 -10.37 -7.21 0.88
C GLY A 228 -10.29 -7.37 2.40
N GLU A 229 -9.63 -6.45 3.12
CA GLU A 229 -9.58 -6.45 4.58
C GLU A 229 -10.27 -5.19 5.14
N GLN A 230 -11.03 -5.38 6.22
CA GLN A 230 -11.51 -4.29 7.06
C GLN A 230 -10.30 -3.70 7.80
N THR A 231 -9.81 -2.57 7.29
CA THR A 231 -8.67 -1.85 7.87
C THR A 231 -9.12 -0.54 8.50
N ALA A 232 -8.33 0.01 9.41
CA ALA A 232 -8.65 1.31 10.03
C ALA A 232 -8.82 2.45 9.01
N ALA A 233 -8.19 2.36 7.83
CA ALA A 233 -8.43 3.30 6.74
C ALA A 233 -9.85 3.19 6.19
N VAL A 234 -10.35 1.96 6.03
CA VAL A 234 -11.74 1.68 5.63
C VAL A 234 -12.70 2.20 6.68
N GLU A 235 -12.49 1.88 7.96
CA GLU A 235 -13.33 2.35 9.07
C GLU A 235 -13.38 3.87 9.15
N LEU A 236 -12.23 4.55 9.00
CA LEU A 236 -12.15 6.00 9.05
C LEU A 236 -12.86 6.67 7.86
N VAL A 237 -12.74 6.10 6.67
CA VAL A 237 -13.46 6.63 5.50
C VAL A 237 -14.96 6.38 5.63
N VAL A 238 -15.37 5.21 6.13
CA VAL A 238 -16.79 4.89 6.37
C VAL A 238 -17.38 5.80 7.44
N SER A 239 -16.66 6.08 8.54
CA SER A 239 -17.13 6.98 9.59
C SER A 239 -17.17 8.45 9.14
N ALA A 240 -16.21 8.88 8.31
CA ALA A 240 -16.25 10.21 7.71
C ALA A 240 -17.45 10.36 6.75
N LEU A 241 -17.76 9.31 5.98
CA LEU A 241 -18.91 9.30 5.06
C LEU A 241 -20.26 9.23 5.80
N SER A 242 -20.33 8.60 6.97
CA SER A 242 -21.57 8.58 7.76
C SER A 242 -21.91 9.93 8.38
N LEU A 243 -20.90 10.78 8.60
CA LEU A 243 -21.07 12.17 9.05
C LEU A 243 -21.43 13.13 7.91
N ALA A 244 -21.09 12.79 6.67
CA ALA A 244 -21.41 13.61 5.50
C ALA A 244 -22.92 13.51 5.15
N PRO A 245 -23.58 14.64 4.81
CA PRO A 245 -24.98 14.60 4.41
C PRO A 245 -25.16 13.70 3.19
N ARG A 246 -26.22 12.87 3.19
CA ARG A 246 -26.49 11.88 2.14
C ARG A 246 -26.51 12.46 0.72
N SER A 247 -26.82 13.75 0.60
CA SER A 247 -26.79 14.52 -0.65
C SER A 247 -25.42 14.61 -1.32
N CYS A 248 -24.31 14.53 -0.57
CA CYS A 248 -22.95 14.70 -1.11
C CYS A 248 -22.39 13.45 -1.82
N TYR A 249 -22.96 12.26 -1.62
CA TYR A 249 -22.46 11.00 -2.20
C TYR A 249 -23.46 10.30 -3.12
N LEU A 250 -24.50 11.02 -3.55
CA LEU A 250 -25.66 10.47 -4.25
C LEU A 250 -25.29 9.75 -5.57
N GLY A 251 -25.85 8.56 -5.77
CA GLY A 251 -25.89 7.83 -7.04
C GLY A 251 -24.83 6.73 -7.25
N ARG A 252 -23.53 7.07 -7.23
CA ARG A 252 -22.46 6.09 -7.56
C ARG A 252 -21.92 5.31 -6.34
N LEU A 253 -21.91 5.90 -5.15
CA LEU A 253 -21.38 5.25 -3.95
C LEU A 253 -22.35 4.21 -3.37
N GLU A 254 -23.67 4.37 -3.56
CA GLU A 254 -24.64 3.32 -3.20
C GLU A 254 -24.42 2.00 -3.96
N ALA A 255 -23.90 2.07 -5.19
CA ALA A 255 -23.56 0.87 -5.95
C ALA A 255 -22.33 0.15 -5.36
N LEU A 256 -21.49 0.87 -4.62
CA LEU A 256 -20.26 0.41 -4.00
C LEU A 256 -20.44 0.05 -2.51
N GLU A 257 -21.67 0.10 -2.00
CA GLU A 257 -22.00 -0.18 -0.60
C GLU A 257 -21.69 -1.64 -0.23
N GLY A 258 -20.93 -1.81 0.85
CA GLY A 258 -20.38 -3.07 1.32
C GLY A 258 -19.15 -3.57 0.53
N LEU A 259 -18.55 -2.75 -0.35
CA LEU A 259 -17.30 -3.04 -1.07
C LEU A 259 -16.16 -2.10 -0.66
N GLU A 260 -16.28 -1.47 0.51
CA GLU A 260 -15.34 -0.46 1.01
C GLU A 260 -13.93 -1.03 1.17
N GLU A 261 -13.82 -2.31 1.52
CA GLU A 261 -12.56 -3.06 1.57
C GLU A 261 -11.79 -3.10 0.23
N TRP A 262 -12.45 -2.81 -0.90
CA TRP A 262 -11.83 -2.78 -2.22
C TRP A 262 -11.71 -1.38 -2.79
N TRP A 263 -12.79 -0.58 -2.73
CA TRP A 263 -12.77 0.75 -3.33
C TRP A 263 -12.07 1.79 -2.44
N VAL A 264 -12.10 1.67 -1.11
CA VAL A 264 -11.38 2.62 -0.23
C VAL A 264 -9.87 2.54 -0.48
N PRO A 265 -9.23 1.36 -0.51
CA PRO A 265 -7.80 1.28 -0.81
C PRO A 265 -7.40 1.71 -2.21
N LEU A 266 -8.33 1.66 -3.17
CA LEU A 266 -8.12 2.20 -4.52
C LEU A 266 -8.27 3.72 -4.52
N GLY A 267 -9.29 4.24 -3.84
CA GLY A 267 -9.58 5.66 -3.71
C GLY A 267 -8.48 6.42 -2.95
N THR A 268 -7.99 5.88 -1.83
CA THR A 268 -6.88 6.48 -1.07
C THR A 268 -5.62 6.61 -1.92
N ARG A 269 -5.27 5.56 -2.68
CA ARG A 269 -4.15 5.60 -3.64
C ARG A 269 -4.39 6.56 -4.79
N ALA A 270 -5.62 6.67 -5.28
CA ALA A 270 -5.97 7.61 -6.34
C ALA A 270 -5.84 9.07 -5.85
N VAL A 271 -6.27 9.37 -4.61
CA VAL A 271 -6.09 10.69 -4.00
C VAL A 271 -4.61 11.00 -3.78
N ALA A 272 -3.83 10.05 -3.27
CA ALA A 272 -2.38 10.19 -3.16
C ALA A 272 -1.73 10.47 -4.52
N ALA A 273 -2.08 9.69 -5.54
CA ALA A 273 -1.55 9.85 -6.89
C ALA A 273 -1.96 11.19 -7.52
N ALA A 274 -3.19 11.65 -7.30
CA ALA A 274 -3.65 12.95 -7.76
C ALA A 274 -2.86 14.09 -7.08
N SER A 275 -2.65 14.02 -5.77
CA SER A 275 -1.86 15.02 -5.04
C SER A 275 -0.40 15.06 -5.53
N ALA A 276 0.20 13.89 -5.78
CA ALA A 276 1.53 13.79 -6.36
C ALA A 276 1.59 14.27 -7.82
N ALA A 277 0.52 14.06 -8.60
CA ALA A 277 0.43 14.55 -9.96
C ALA A 277 0.39 16.08 -10.01
N VAL A 278 -0.41 16.71 -9.14
CA VAL A 278 -0.43 18.17 -8.98
C VAL A 278 0.96 18.68 -8.60
N LEU A 279 1.59 18.08 -7.58
CA LEU A 279 2.94 18.47 -7.17
C LEU A 279 3.96 18.33 -8.31
N GLY A 280 3.94 17.21 -9.03
CA GLY A 280 4.82 16.96 -10.18
C GLY A 280 4.65 17.98 -11.31
N LEU A 281 3.40 18.37 -11.62
CA LEU A 281 3.11 19.41 -12.61
C LEU A 281 3.61 20.80 -12.16
N LEU A 282 3.49 21.11 -10.87
CA LEU A 282 4.04 22.36 -10.30
C LEU A 282 5.58 22.37 -10.39
N VAL A 283 6.26 21.27 -10.03
CA VAL A 283 7.72 21.13 -10.19
C VAL A 283 8.15 21.26 -11.66
N ALA A 284 7.36 20.72 -12.59
CA ALA A 284 7.63 20.85 -14.02
C ALA A 284 7.57 22.32 -14.47
N ARG A 285 6.60 23.09 -13.95
CA ARG A 285 6.46 24.52 -14.23
C ARG A 285 7.66 25.35 -13.77
N GLU A 286 8.33 24.94 -12.69
CA GLU A 286 9.58 25.56 -12.23
C GLU A 286 10.83 25.16 -13.06
N GLY A 287 10.67 24.34 -14.09
CA GLY A 287 11.75 23.92 -14.99
C GLY A 287 12.51 22.66 -14.53
N SER A 288 12.12 22.05 -13.41
CA SER A 288 12.74 20.81 -12.90
C SER A 288 12.10 19.55 -13.50
N TRP A 289 12.11 19.43 -14.83
CA TRP A 289 11.42 18.37 -15.58
C TRP A 289 11.80 16.94 -15.20
N LEU A 290 13.08 16.69 -14.89
CA LEU A 290 13.55 15.36 -14.49
C LEU A 290 12.97 14.94 -13.12
N LEU A 291 12.96 15.86 -12.15
CA LEU A 291 12.35 15.61 -10.84
C LEU A 291 10.84 15.40 -10.99
N ALA A 292 10.19 16.25 -11.78
CA ALA A 292 8.77 16.10 -12.09
C ALA A 292 8.44 14.74 -12.70
N ALA A 293 9.21 14.28 -13.70
CA ALA A 293 9.03 12.97 -14.30
C ALA A 293 9.22 11.83 -13.28
N CYS A 294 10.22 11.95 -12.41
CA CYS A 294 10.45 10.97 -11.35
C CYS A 294 9.29 10.91 -10.35
N VAL A 295 8.76 12.06 -9.94
CA VAL A 295 7.60 12.17 -9.04
C VAL A 295 6.35 11.61 -9.72
N LEU A 296 6.04 12.02 -10.95
CA LEU A 296 4.88 11.51 -11.68
C LEU A 296 4.92 10.00 -11.85
N TYR A 297 6.10 9.44 -12.15
CA TYR A 297 6.27 7.99 -12.25
C TYR A 297 6.11 7.30 -10.89
N ALA A 298 6.96 7.63 -9.91
CA ALA A 298 7.05 6.87 -8.68
C ALA A 298 5.91 7.16 -7.69
N CYS A 299 5.41 8.39 -7.65
CA CYS A 299 4.42 8.85 -6.67
C CYS A 299 2.98 8.83 -7.20
N ALA A 300 2.77 8.90 -8.52
CA ALA A 300 1.43 8.87 -9.12
C ALA A 300 1.17 7.58 -9.91
N LEU A 301 1.96 7.29 -10.93
CA LEU A 301 1.71 6.15 -11.83
C LEU A 301 1.82 4.80 -11.10
N VAL A 302 2.94 4.56 -10.40
CA VAL A 302 3.20 3.26 -9.76
C VAL A 302 2.17 2.94 -8.67
N PRO A 303 1.85 3.82 -7.70
CA PRO A 303 0.87 3.52 -6.66
C PRO A 303 -0.55 3.33 -7.23
N LEU A 304 -0.94 4.12 -8.24
CA LEU A 304 -2.23 3.98 -8.90
C LEU A 304 -2.33 2.63 -9.61
N GLN A 305 -1.30 2.23 -10.35
CA GLN A 305 -1.28 0.96 -11.07
C GLN A 305 -1.23 -0.23 -10.11
N ALA A 306 -0.46 -0.14 -9.02
CA ALA A 306 -0.42 -1.16 -7.97
C ALA A 306 -1.81 -1.32 -7.33
N GLY A 307 -2.46 -0.20 -6.97
CA GLY A 307 -3.83 -0.19 -6.45
C GLY A 307 -4.82 -0.78 -7.44
N TRP A 308 -4.73 -0.41 -8.73
CA TRP A 308 -5.59 -0.93 -9.77
C TRP A 308 -5.46 -2.45 -9.91
N ARG A 309 -4.24 -2.98 -10.00
CA ARG A 309 -4.01 -4.44 -10.14
C ARG A 309 -4.54 -5.23 -8.94
N SER A 310 -4.41 -4.69 -7.72
CA SER A 310 -4.84 -5.38 -6.49
C SER A 310 -6.33 -5.24 -6.19
N CYS A 311 -6.92 -4.07 -6.45
CA CYS A 311 -8.27 -3.75 -5.99
C CYS A 311 -9.33 -3.84 -7.10
N TRP A 312 -8.99 -3.51 -8.36
CA TRP A 312 -9.99 -3.37 -9.42
C TRP A 312 -10.60 -4.70 -9.90
N PRO A 313 -9.82 -5.76 -10.22
CA PRO A 313 -10.41 -7.04 -10.64
C PRO A 313 -11.42 -7.63 -9.62
N PRO A 314 -11.09 -7.75 -8.31
CA PRO A 314 -12.04 -8.27 -7.34
C PRO A 314 -13.24 -7.33 -7.14
N LEU A 315 -13.02 -6.01 -7.11
CA LEU A 315 -14.11 -5.03 -7.03
C LEU A 315 -15.09 -5.20 -8.21
N ARG A 316 -14.57 -5.30 -9.44
CA ARG A 316 -15.38 -5.49 -10.64
C ARG A 316 -16.16 -6.80 -10.61
N ALA A 317 -15.53 -7.89 -10.19
CA ALA A 317 -16.19 -9.19 -10.07
C ALA A 317 -17.34 -9.16 -9.05
N GLN A 318 -17.12 -8.55 -7.89
CA GLN A 318 -18.14 -8.43 -6.84
C GLN A 318 -19.28 -7.49 -7.24
N LEU A 319 -18.98 -6.41 -7.98
CA LEU A 319 -20.00 -5.54 -8.58
C LEU A 319 -20.87 -6.29 -9.58
N GLN A 320 -20.27 -7.06 -10.49
CA GLN A 320 -20.99 -7.87 -11.47
C GLN A 320 -21.88 -8.93 -10.80
N LEU A 321 -21.41 -9.54 -9.70
CA LEU A 321 -22.21 -10.48 -8.92
C LEU A 321 -23.41 -9.79 -8.24
N THR A 322 -23.17 -8.63 -7.63
CA THR A 322 -24.25 -7.86 -6.96
C THR A 322 -25.28 -7.35 -7.96
N ALA A 323 -24.86 -6.99 -9.17
CA ALA A 323 -25.75 -6.48 -10.23
C ALA A 323 -26.79 -7.52 -10.70
N ARG A 324 -26.56 -8.82 -10.46
CA ARG A 324 -27.54 -9.89 -10.76
C ARG A 324 -28.73 -9.89 -9.81
N PHE A 325 -28.61 -9.25 -8.65
CA PHE A 325 -29.65 -9.20 -7.63
C PHE A 325 -30.32 -7.83 -7.66
N PRO A 326 -31.62 -7.73 -8.01
CA PRO A 326 -32.32 -6.46 -8.04
C PRO A 326 -32.49 -5.86 -6.64
N ARG A 327 -32.70 -4.54 -6.57
CA ARG A 327 -33.10 -3.87 -5.33
C ARG A 327 -34.54 -4.27 -4.97
N PRO A 328 -34.85 -4.62 -3.72
CA PRO A 328 -36.21 -4.91 -3.26
C PRO A 328 -37.07 -3.64 -3.23
N SER A 329 -38.40 -3.78 -3.35
CA SER A 329 -39.34 -2.68 -3.11
C SER A 329 -39.39 -2.30 -1.63
N ALA A 330 -39.89 -1.11 -1.30
CA ALA A 330 -40.02 -0.65 0.09
C ALA A 330 -40.85 -1.62 0.95
N GLU A 331 -41.93 -2.17 0.39
CA GLU A 331 -42.76 -3.20 1.04
C GLU A 331 -41.97 -4.49 1.33
N GLN A 332 -41.15 -4.95 0.39
CA GLN A 332 -40.32 -6.14 0.57
C GLN A 332 -39.25 -5.95 1.65
N VAL A 333 -38.70 -4.73 1.76
CA VAL A 333 -37.74 -4.38 2.83
C VAL A 333 -38.45 -4.36 4.18
N LEU A 334 -39.64 -3.75 4.25
CA LEU A 334 -40.43 -3.68 5.48
C LEU A 334 -40.88 -5.08 5.95
N ALA A 335 -41.29 -5.94 5.02
CA ALA A 335 -41.72 -7.31 5.32
C ALA A 335 -40.58 -8.19 5.86
N ALA A 336 -39.35 -8.01 5.35
CA ALA A 336 -38.19 -8.72 5.88
C ALA A 336 -37.69 -8.11 7.20
N ALA A 337 -37.75 -6.77 7.33
CA ALA A 337 -37.30 -5.93 8.45
C ALA A 337 -35.82 -6.04 8.85
N THR A 338 -35.29 -7.26 8.99
CA THR A 338 -33.93 -7.57 9.41
C THR A 338 -33.26 -8.56 8.46
N CYS A 339 -31.93 -8.48 8.36
CA CYS A 339 -31.17 -9.41 7.55
C CYS A 339 -30.93 -10.71 8.33
N ALA A 340 -31.35 -11.85 7.78
CA ALA A 340 -31.16 -13.16 8.42
C ALA A 340 -29.69 -13.65 8.52
N VAL A 341 -28.71 -12.86 8.06
CA VAL A 341 -27.29 -13.20 8.12
C VAL A 341 -26.58 -12.44 9.24
N CYS A 342 -26.68 -11.11 9.26
CA CYS A 342 -26.05 -10.28 10.31
C CYS A 342 -27.00 -9.89 11.44
N LEU A 343 -28.30 -10.13 11.29
CA LEU A 343 -29.37 -9.78 12.22
C LEU A 343 -29.62 -8.27 12.39
N ASP A 344 -29.00 -7.43 11.56
CA ASP A 344 -29.22 -5.98 11.56
C ASP A 344 -30.41 -5.55 10.67
N ALA A 345 -30.91 -4.34 10.90
CA ALA A 345 -32.00 -3.75 10.14
C ALA A 345 -31.68 -3.60 8.64
N LEU A 346 -32.65 -3.92 7.78
CA LEU A 346 -32.53 -3.74 6.33
C LEU A 346 -32.89 -2.31 5.93
N THR A 347 -32.15 -1.75 4.97
CA THR A 347 -32.51 -0.49 4.30
C THR A 347 -32.60 -0.70 2.80
N GLY A 348 -33.48 0.04 2.11
CA GLY A 348 -33.69 -0.14 0.67
C GLY A 348 -32.43 0.08 -0.19
N ALA A 349 -31.49 0.92 0.26
CA ALA A 349 -30.22 1.15 -0.43
C ALA A 349 -29.27 -0.07 -0.34
N THR A 350 -29.16 -0.63 0.87
CA THR A 350 -28.25 -1.74 1.18
C THR A 350 -28.81 -3.10 0.80
N ALA A 351 -30.13 -3.24 0.68
CA ALA A 351 -30.78 -4.52 0.50
C ALA A 351 -30.74 -5.01 -0.97
N ARG A 352 -30.68 -6.33 -1.15
CA ARG A 352 -30.74 -7.01 -2.44
C ARG A 352 -31.69 -8.20 -2.35
N ARG A 353 -32.47 -8.42 -3.41
CA ARG A 353 -33.41 -9.53 -3.52
C ARG A 353 -32.82 -10.66 -4.34
N THR A 354 -32.88 -11.88 -3.83
CA THR A 354 -32.45 -13.08 -4.55
C THR A 354 -33.51 -13.55 -5.57
N PRO A 355 -33.18 -14.44 -6.53
CA PRO A 355 -34.16 -15.05 -7.42
C PRO A 355 -35.26 -15.83 -6.67
N CYS A 356 -34.95 -16.36 -5.49
CA CYS A 356 -35.92 -17.02 -4.61
C CYS A 356 -36.71 -16.04 -3.71
N ALA A 357 -36.69 -14.73 -4.02
CA ALA A 357 -37.41 -13.65 -3.36
C ALA A 357 -37.01 -13.31 -1.91
N HIS A 358 -35.93 -13.89 -1.38
CA HIS A 358 -35.40 -13.51 -0.07
C HIS A 358 -34.57 -12.22 -0.14
N VAL A 359 -34.58 -11.44 0.94
CA VAL A 359 -33.92 -10.13 1.02
C VAL A 359 -32.79 -10.16 2.06
N PHE A 360 -31.62 -9.65 1.68
CA PHE A 360 -30.44 -9.56 2.55
C PHE A 360 -29.69 -8.24 2.28
N HIS A 361 -28.79 -7.83 3.19
CA HIS A 361 -27.81 -6.79 2.84
C HIS A 361 -26.93 -7.26 1.68
N SER A 362 -26.54 -6.32 0.81
CA SER A 362 -25.70 -6.56 -0.37
C SER A 362 -24.39 -7.27 0.01
N ARG A 363 -23.76 -6.86 1.12
CA ARG A 363 -22.55 -7.47 1.67
C ARG A 363 -22.77 -8.92 2.09
N CYS A 364 -23.77 -9.16 2.94
CA CYS A 364 -24.10 -10.51 3.42
C CYS A 364 -24.43 -11.46 2.26
N LEU A 365 -25.20 -10.98 1.29
CA LEU A 365 -25.55 -11.78 0.11
C LEU A 365 -24.31 -12.15 -0.72
N ARG A 366 -23.39 -11.22 -0.94
CA ARG A 366 -22.12 -11.49 -1.64
C ARG A 366 -21.29 -12.55 -0.93
N GLU A 367 -21.12 -12.41 0.39
CA GLU A 367 -20.36 -13.38 1.19
C GLU A 367 -20.98 -14.78 1.10
N CYS A 368 -22.31 -14.88 1.20
CA CYS A 368 -23.01 -16.16 1.05
C CYS A 368 -22.90 -16.73 -0.37
N ALA A 369 -23.04 -15.89 -1.40
CA ALA A 369 -22.89 -16.32 -2.80
C ALA A 369 -21.47 -16.81 -3.10
N HIS A 370 -20.44 -16.13 -2.58
CA HIS A 370 -19.05 -16.51 -2.77
C HIS A 370 -18.67 -17.78 -1.99
N ARG A 371 -19.12 -17.92 -0.73
CA ARG A 371 -18.75 -19.05 0.13
C ARG A 371 -19.57 -20.31 -0.10
N PHE A 372 -20.88 -20.17 -0.30
CA PHE A 372 -21.82 -21.31 -0.31
C PHE A 372 -22.56 -21.46 -1.64
N GLY A 373 -22.62 -20.42 -2.47
CA GLY A 373 -23.35 -20.44 -3.75
C GLY A 373 -24.88 -20.62 -3.61
N THR A 374 -25.42 -20.64 -2.39
CA THR A 374 -26.81 -20.99 -2.09
C THR A 374 -27.44 -19.99 -1.12
N CYS A 375 -28.77 -19.85 -1.20
CA CYS A 375 -29.52 -18.95 -0.34
C CYS A 375 -29.46 -19.43 1.12
N PRO A 376 -29.12 -18.56 2.09
CA PRO A 376 -29.05 -18.95 3.50
C PRO A 376 -30.35 -19.53 4.05
N LEU A 377 -31.50 -19.01 3.59
CA LEU A 377 -32.83 -19.37 4.06
C LEU A 377 -33.37 -20.65 3.40
N CYS A 378 -33.40 -20.72 2.07
CA CYS A 378 -34.04 -21.84 1.37
C CYS A 378 -33.09 -22.80 0.64
N LYS A 379 -31.77 -22.59 0.75
CA LYS A 379 -30.70 -23.40 0.14
C LYS A 379 -30.73 -23.54 -1.40
N ARG A 380 -31.66 -22.87 -2.10
CA ARG A 380 -31.66 -22.78 -3.57
C ARG A 380 -30.39 -22.07 -4.06
N SER A 381 -29.89 -22.49 -5.21
CA SER A 381 -28.71 -21.87 -5.85
C SER A 381 -28.93 -20.38 -6.10
N LEU A 382 -27.94 -19.56 -5.77
CA LEU A 382 -27.94 -18.12 -6.04
C LEU A 382 -27.41 -17.79 -7.44
N LEU A 383 -26.83 -18.78 -8.14
CA LEU A 383 -26.16 -18.63 -9.43
C LEU A 383 -26.90 -19.32 -10.58
N GLN A 384 -28.01 -20.00 -10.30
CA GLN A 384 -28.88 -20.56 -11.35
C GLN A 384 -29.88 -19.49 -11.81
N SER A 385 -29.80 -19.14 -13.09
CA SER A 385 -30.75 -18.31 -13.83
C SER A 385 -32.02 -19.09 -14.14
#